data_AF-A4I9J6-F1
#
_entry.id   AF-A4I9J6-F1
#
_cell.length_a   1.000
_cell.length_b   1.000
_cell.length_c   1.000
_cell.angle_alpha   90.00
_cell.angle_beta   90.00
_cell.angle_gamma   90.00
#
_symmetry.space_group_name_H-M   'P 1'
#
loop_
_entity.id
_entity.type
_entity.pdbx_description
1 polymer ?
#
loop_
_entity_poly.entity_id
_entity_poly.type
_entity_poly.pdbx_seq_one_letter_code
_entity_poly.pdbx_strand_id
1 'polypeptide(L)'
;MPHTRWLLRSAQPISEHTRIESSSCFNVQNMADTTATTLMAEPTLEEAAAAVFSKEELAALKTNLRSEQIAQAKYLRDHPEIHEAVQEALARVLQAQPEDPVAFLTQYFMSEEFLHQRPQ
;
A
#
# COMPACT_ATOMS: atom_id res chain seq x y z
N MET A 1 -18.31 -16.28 -14.22
CA MET A 1 -17.15 -15.40 -13.98
C MET A 1 -17.57 -14.14 -13.19
N PRO A 2 -17.64 -14.13 -11.83
CA PRO A 2 -18.02 -12.94 -11.06
C PRO A 2 -16.96 -12.37 -10.11
N HIS A 3 -15.73 -12.89 -10.05
CA HIS A 3 -14.78 -12.55 -8.97
C HIS A 3 -14.03 -11.21 -9.10
N THR A 4 -14.07 -10.53 -10.26
CA THR A 4 -13.39 -9.23 -10.47
C THR A 4 -14.21 -8.02 -10.04
N ARG A 5 -15.50 -8.18 -9.68
CA ARG A 5 -16.37 -7.04 -9.34
C ARG A 5 -16.10 -6.43 -7.96
N TRP A 6 -15.42 -7.15 -7.06
CA TRP A 6 -15.12 -6.67 -5.71
C TRP A 6 -13.91 -5.73 -5.63
N LEU A 7 -12.90 -5.90 -6.48
CA LEU A 7 -11.69 -5.05 -6.49
C LEU A 7 -11.96 -3.59 -6.88
N LEU A 8 -13.03 -3.31 -7.62
CA LEU A 8 -13.41 -1.95 -8.02
C LEU A 8 -14.24 -1.19 -6.98
N ARG A 9 -14.81 -1.88 -5.97
CA ARG A 9 -15.73 -1.24 -5.02
C ARG A 9 -15.03 -0.66 -3.79
N SER A 10 -13.82 -1.11 -3.47
CA SER A 10 -12.97 -0.57 -2.41
C SER A 10 -12.16 0.66 -2.84
N ALA A 11 -12.19 1.01 -4.13
CA ALA A 11 -11.47 2.16 -4.70
C ALA A 11 -12.35 3.42 -4.88
N GLN A 12 -13.61 3.42 -4.42
CA GLN A 12 -14.45 4.62 -4.48
C GLN A 12 -14.13 5.56 -3.30
N PRO A 13 -13.66 6.80 -3.55
CA PRO A 13 -13.52 7.79 -2.51
C PRO A 13 -14.90 8.15 -1.95
N ILE A 14 -15.00 8.18 -0.62
CA ILE A 14 -16.19 8.63 0.12
C ILE A 14 -16.44 10.11 -0.24
N SER A 15 -17.71 10.41 -0.52
CA SER A 15 -18.25 11.66 -1.08
C SER A 15 -17.73 12.97 -0.47
N GLU A 16 -17.66 13.93 -1.40
CA GLU A 16 -17.64 15.40 -1.30
C GLU A 16 -18.39 16.01 -0.11
N HIS A 17 -17.68 16.69 0.81
CA HIS A 17 -18.10 17.82 1.67
C HIS A 17 -16.84 18.20 2.47
N THR A 18 -16.02 19.20 2.12
CA THR A 18 -16.28 20.63 2.32
C THR A 18 -15.26 21.46 1.53
N ARG A 19 -15.79 22.25 0.60
CA ARG A 19 -15.15 23.39 -0.07
C ARG A 19 -15.05 24.53 0.96
N ILE A 20 -13.84 24.92 1.37
CA ILE A 20 -13.61 26.22 2.02
C ILE A 20 -12.60 26.99 1.18
N GLU A 21 -12.97 28.23 0.94
CA GLU A 21 -12.60 29.07 -0.17
C GLU A 21 -11.24 29.73 0.01
N SER A 22 -10.64 30.01 -1.15
CA SER A 22 -9.44 30.82 -1.33
C SER A 22 -9.62 32.23 -0.76
N SER A 23 -8.60 32.75 -0.09
CA SER A 23 -8.35 34.20 -0.03
C SER A 23 -6.86 34.47 0.07
N SER A 24 -6.32 34.84 -1.09
CA SER A 24 -5.13 35.64 -1.31
C SER A 24 -5.09 36.86 -0.41
N CYS A 25 -3.93 37.20 0.16
CA CYS A 25 -3.36 38.55 0.15
C CYS A 25 -1.88 38.50 0.55
N PHE A 26 -1.04 38.93 -0.39
CA PHE A 26 0.34 39.36 -0.19
C PHE A 26 0.47 40.42 0.92
N ASN A 27 1.70 40.56 1.41
CA ASN A 27 2.28 41.70 2.13
C ASN A 27 2.24 41.64 3.67
N VAL A 28 3.40 41.43 4.31
CA VAL A 28 4.12 42.44 5.11
C VAL A 28 5.41 41.81 5.70
N GLN A 29 6.51 42.53 5.45
CA GLN A 29 7.89 42.35 5.88
C GLN A 29 8.13 42.07 7.38
N ASN A 30 9.25 41.36 7.62
CA ASN A 30 10.23 41.48 8.71
C ASN A 30 9.70 41.63 10.15
N MET A 31 10.00 40.65 11.01
CA MET A 31 10.94 40.78 12.14
C MET A 31 10.98 39.47 12.93
N ALA A 32 12.20 38.95 13.12
CA ALA A 32 12.66 38.13 14.24
C ALA A 32 11.65 37.22 14.97
N ASP A 33 11.69 35.92 14.68
CA ASP A 33 11.39 34.90 15.69
C ASP A 33 12.25 33.65 15.47
N THR A 34 13.48 33.72 15.94
CA THR A 34 14.41 32.59 16.12
C THR A 34 14.07 31.81 17.40
N THR A 35 12.85 31.33 17.59
CA THR A 35 12.50 30.47 18.75
C THR A 35 11.13 29.83 18.57
N ALA A 36 11.02 28.79 17.74
CA ALA A 36 10.02 27.70 17.89
C ALA A 36 10.05 26.77 16.66
N THR A 37 11.13 26.01 16.49
CA THR A 37 10.97 24.68 15.89
C THR A 37 10.32 23.82 16.97
N THR A 38 9.05 24.07 17.26
CA THR A 38 8.21 23.11 17.98
C THR A 38 8.09 21.95 17.01
N LEU A 39 9.00 20.97 17.15
CA LEU A 39 8.82 19.63 16.64
C LEU A 39 7.51 19.15 17.27
N MET A 40 6.39 19.39 16.61
CA MET A 40 5.15 18.69 16.92
C MET A 40 5.52 17.21 16.85
N ALA A 41 5.44 16.53 17.99
CA ALA A 41 5.74 15.10 18.04
C ALA A 41 4.96 14.42 16.92
N GLU A 42 5.62 13.57 16.13
CA GLU A 42 4.94 12.82 15.09
C GLU A 42 3.79 12.06 15.72
N PRO A 43 2.55 12.20 15.20
CA PRO A 43 1.41 11.53 15.79
C PRO A 43 1.65 10.04 15.79
N THR A 44 1.29 9.38 16.88
CA THR A 44 1.28 7.93 16.93
C THR A 44 0.35 7.37 15.85
N LEU A 45 0.57 6.12 15.43
CA LEU A 45 -0.32 5.46 14.47
C LEU A 45 -1.78 5.42 14.98
N GLU A 46 -1.98 5.35 16.31
CA GLU A 46 -3.30 5.42 16.92
C GLU A 46 -3.94 6.81 16.79
N GLU A 47 -3.19 7.88 17.07
CA GLU A 47 -3.68 9.26 16.89
C GLU A 47 -3.95 9.57 15.42
N ALA A 48 -3.05 9.15 14.52
CA ALA A 48 -3.23 9.30 13.08
C ALA A 48 -4.47 8.53 12.59
N ALA A 49 -4.69 7.30 13.07
CA ALA A 49 -5.87 6.53 12.72
C ALA A 49 -7.15 7.16 13.29
N ALA A 50 -7.12 7.65 14.53
CA ALA A 50 -8.25 8.32 15.17
C ALA A 50 -8.59 9.68 14.53
N ALA A 51 -7.61 10.34 13.90
CA ALA A 51 -7.83 11.58 13.15
C ALA A 51 -8.53 11.35 11.79
N VAL A 52 -8.44 10.14 11.23
CA VAL A 52 -8.97 9.80 9.89
C VAL A 52 -10.24 8.95 9.98
N PHE A 53 -10.32 8.03 10.95
CA PHE A 53 -11.40 7.06 11.07
C PHE A 53 -12.17 7.23 12.38
N SER A 54 -13.49 7.15 12.30
CA SER A 54 -14.33 6.85 13.47
C SER A 54 -13.99 5.49 14.06
N LYS A 55 -14.45 5.23 15.29
CA LYS A 55 -14.24 3.93 15.95
C LYS A 55 -14.90 2.79 15.17
N GLU A 56 -16.07 3.06 14.59
CA GLU A 56 -16.85 2.14 13.76
C GLU A 56 -16.11 1.83 12.46
N GLU A 57 -15.56 2.84 11.78
CA GLU A 57 -14.75 2.66 10.57
C GLU A 57 -13.46 1.91 10.85
N LEU A 58 -12.77 2.20 11.96
CA LEU A 58 -11.58 1.47 12.38
C LEU A 58 -11.90 0.00 12.66
N ALA A 59 -13.04 -0.30 13.29
CA ALA A 59 -13.48 -1.68 13.53
C ALA A 59 -13.85 -2.41 12.23
N ALA A 60 -14.51 -1.74 11.29
CA ALA A 60 -14.81 -2.27 9.96
C ALA A 60 -13.53 -2.53 9.17
N LEU A 61 -12.58 -1.59 9.18
CA LEU A 61 -11.27 -1.73 8.54
C LEU A 61 -10.52 -2.95 9.08
N LYS A 62 -10.46 -3.13 10.40
CA LYS A 62 -9.85 -4.32 11.02
C LYS A 62 -10.52 -5.62 10.57
N THR A 63 -11.84 -5.63 10.43
CA THR A 63 -12.60 -6.81 9.96
C THR A 63 -12.33 -7.11 8.49
N ASN A 64 -12.25 -6.08 7.66
CA ASN A 64 -11.94 -6.20 6.24
C ASN A 64 -10.51 -6.70 6.03
N LEU A 65 -9.53 -6.15 6.76
CA LEU A 65 -8.13 -6.60 6.69
C LEU A 65 -7.99 -8.08 7.06
N ARG A 66 -8.70 -8.55 8.09
CA ARG A 66 -8.72 -9.98 8.43
C ARG A 66 -9.33 -10.84 7.33
N SER A 67 -10.43 -10.37 6.75
CA SER A 67 -11.11 -11.10 5.66
C SER A 67 -10.23 -11.19 4.42
N GLU A 68 -9.52 -10.11 4.08
CA GLU A 68 -8.56 -10.05 2.99
C GLU A 68 -7.35 -10.98 3.24
N GLN A 69 -6.78 -10.97 4.45
CA GLN A 69 -5.69 -11.90 4.82
C GLN A 69 -6.11 -13.36 4.66
N ILE A 70 -7.33 -13.71 5.06
CA ILE A 70 -7.88 -15.06 4.88
C ILE A 70 -8.05 -15.39 3.39
N ALA A 71 -8.56 -14.45 2.59
CA ALA A 71 -8.74 -14.62 1.15
C ALA A 71 -7.40 -14.81 0.42
N GLN A 72 -6.39 -14.00 0.75
CA GLN A 72 -5.03 -14.12 0.21
C GLN A 72 -4.38 -15.45 0.59
N ALA A 73 -4.52 -15.87 1.85
CA ALA A 73 -4.00 -17.17 2.29
C ALA A 73 -4.68 -18.35 1.58
N LYS A 74 -5.99 -18.26 1.31
CA LYS A 74 -6.71 -19.25 0.50
C LYS A 74 -6.20 -19.25 -0.94
N TYR A 75 -6.11 -18.08 -1.56
CA TYR A 75 -5.58 -17.94 -2.92
C TYR A 75 -4.19 -18.57 -3.05
N LEU A 76 -3.26 -18.27 -2.14
CA LEU A 76 -1.93 -18.86 -2.19
C LEU A 76 -1.91 -20.39 -1.98
N ARG A 77 -2.89 -20.96 -1.26
CA ARG A 77 -3.04 -22.42 -1.11
C ARG A 77 -3.63 -23.06 -2.36
N ASP A 78 -4.54 -22.36 -3.03
CA ASP A 78 -5.21 -22.84 -4.24
C ASP A 78 -4.33 -22.71 -5.50
N HIS A 79 -3.22 -21.94 -5.41
CA HIS A 79 -2.29 -21.64 -6.49
C HIS A 79 -0.84 -22.08 -6.16
N PRO A 80 -0.55 -23.40 -6.09
CA PRO A 80 0.80 -23.92 -5.79
C PRO A 80 1.87 -23.47 -6.79
N GLU A 81 1.49 -23.15 -8.03
CA GLU A 81 2.40 -22.62 -9.04
C GLU A 81 3.07 -21.30 -8.59
N ILE A 82 2.41 -20.51 -7.74
CA ILE A 82 3.00 -19.29 -7.17
C ILE A 82 4.14 -19.65 -6.23
N HIS A 83 3.97 -20.69 -5.41
CA HIS A 83 5.01 -21.18 -4.52
C HIS A 83 6.25 -21.63 -5.31
N GLU A 84 6.05 -22.40 -6.37
CA GLU A 84 7.12 -22.84 -7.27
C GLU A 84 7.84 -21.65 -7.94
N ALA A 85 7.09 -20.61 -8.34
CA ALA A 85 7.65 -19.37 -8.91
C ALA A 85 8.61 -18.68 -7.93
N VAL A 86 8.15 -18.53 -6.70
CA VAL A 86 8.91 -17.84 -5.65
C VAL A 86 10.16 -18.64 -5.28
N GLN A 87 10.07 -19.98 -5.23
CA GLN A 87 11.22 -20.84 -4.99
C GLN A 87 12.27 -20.74 -6.10
N GLU A 88 11.85 -20.77 -7.37
CA GLU A 88 12.76 -20.59 -8.50
C GLU A 88 13.44 -19.21 -8.45
N ALA A 89 12.65 -18.16 -8.24
CA ALA A 89 13.16 -16.80 -8.17
C ALA A 89 14.16 -16.62 -7.01
N LEU A 90 13.87 -17.22 -5.86
CA LEU A 90 14.78 -17.21 -4.70
C LEU A 90 16.07 -17.97 -4.99
N ALA A 91 16.00 -19.11 -5.68
CA ALA A 91 17.19 -19.85 -6.11
C ALA A 91 18.08 -18.99 -7.03
N ARG A 92 17.49 -18.21 -7.94
CA ARG A 92 18.22 -17.28 -8.80
C ARG A 92 18.91 -16.16 -8.00
N VAL A 93 18.23 -15.59 -6.99
CA VAL A 93 18.84 -14.58 -6.09
C VAL A 93 20.03 -15.17 -5.33
N LEU A 94 19.90 -16.38 -4.79
CA LEU A 94 20.97 -17.04 -4.05
C LEU A 94 22.18 -17.35 -4.95
N GLN A 95 21.95 -17.67 -6.22
CA GLN A 95 23.01 -17.92 -7.20
C GLN A 95 23.70 -16.63 -7.66
N ALA A 96 22.92 -15.57 -7.98
CA ALA A 96 23.44 -14.34 -8.55
C ALA A 96 24.01 -13.36 -7.50
N GLN A 97 23.54 -13.43 -6.26
CA GLN A 97 23.86 -12.50 -5.16
C GLN A 97 23.84 -11.03 -5.60
N PRO A 98 22.71 -10.54 -6.14
CA PRO A 98 22.59 -9.16 -6.58
C PRO A 98 22.71 -8.19 -5.40
N GLU A 99 23.24 -7.00 -5.66
CA GLU A 99 23.30 -5.91 -4.68
C GLU A 99 21.88 -5.48 -4.23
N ASP A 100 20.92 -5.48 -5.15
CA ASP A 100 19.49 -5.26 -4.88
C ASP A 100 18.66 -6.49 -5.29
N PRO A 101 18.33 -7.39 -4.33
CA PRO A 101 17.53 -8.58 -4.62
C PRO A 101 16.08 -8.25 -4.99
N VAL A 102 15.52 -7.13 -4.52
CA VAL A 102 14.13 -6.76 -4.84
C VAL A 102 14.04 -6.28 -6.28
N ALA A 103 14.98 -5.43 -6.72
CA ALA A 103 15.05 -5.01 -8.12
C ALA A 103 15.32 -6.21 -9.05
N PHE A 104 16.23 -7.11 -8.67
CA PHE A 104 16.52 -8.34 -9.41
C PHE A 104 15.28 -9.22 -9.57
N LEU A 105 14.55 -9.49 -8.49
CA LEU A 105 13.31 -10.27 -8.52
C LEU A 105 12.22 -9.60 -9.36
N THR A 106 12.08 -8.28 -9.24
CA THR A 106 11.10 -7.50 -10.02
C THR A 106 11.39 -7.65 -11.52
N GLN A 107 12.64 -7.49 -11.94
CA GLN A 107 13.05 -7.67 -13.34
C GLN A 107 12.79 -9.09 -13.83
N TYR A 108 13.10 -10.10 -13.00
CA TYR A 108 12.86 -11.50 -13.33
C TYR A 108 11.37 -11.81 -13.53
N PHE A 109 10.50 -11.41 -12.60
CA PHE A 109 9.05 -11.65 -12.72
C PHE A 109 8.39 -10.86 -13.87
N MET A 110 9.02 -9.79 -14.36
CA MET A 110 8.61 -9.04 -15.54
C MET A 110 9.25 -9.54 -16.85
N SER A 111 10.17 -10.51 -16.77
CA SER A 111 10.88 -11.00 -17.95
C SER A 111 9.99 -11.88 -18.84
N GLU A 112 10.24 -11.85 -20.14
CA GLU A 112 9.59 -12.75 -21.10
C GLU A 112 9.85 -14.23 -20.77
N GLU A 113 11.00 -14.54 -20.16
CA GLU A 113 11.34 -15.88 -19.67
C GLU A 113 10.28 -16.35 -18.66
N PHE A 114 9.99 -15.55 -17.64
CA PHE A 114 9.02 -15.91 -16.62
C PHE A 114 7.59 -15.93 -17.17
N LEU A 115 7.21 -14.93 -17.97
CA LEU A 115 5.83 -14.78 -18.48
C LEU A 115 5.43 -15.87 -19.47
N HIS A 116 6.37 -16.43 -20.25
CA HIS A 116 6.09 -17.48 -21.22
C HIS A 116 6.24 -18.91 -20.69
N GLN A 117 6.88 -19.11 -19.53
CA GLN A 117 7.08 -20.45 -18.95
C GLN A 117 5.81 -21.08 -18.38
N ARG A 118 4.70 -20.33 -18.27
CA ARG A 118 3.47 -20.80 -17.63
C ARG A 118 2.28 -20.66 -18.57
N PRO A 119 1.60 -21.77 -18.96
CA PRO A 119 0.31 -21.66 -19.61
C PRO A 119 -0.68 -20.94 -18.68
N GLN A 120 -1.44 -19.99 -19.23
CA GLN A 120 -2.49 -19.25 -18.50
C GLN A 120 -3.62 -20.14 -18.02
#